data_AF-A0A1F7FBM3-F1
#
_entry.id   AF-A0A1F7FBM3-F1
#
_cell.length_a   1.000
_cell.length_b   1.000
_cell.length_c   1.000
_cell.angle_alpha   90.00
_cell.angle_beta   90.00
_cell.angle_gamma   90.00
#
_symmetry.space_group_name_H-M   'P 1'
#
loop_
_entity.id
_entity.type
_entity.pdbx_description
1 polymer ?
#
loop_
_entity_poly.entity_id
_entity_poly.type
_entity_poly.pdbx_seq_one_letter_code
_entity_poly.pdbx_strand_id
1 'polypeptide(L)'
;MFKDCTPNVSVESFSLFSRFPMVIFLTMSTDKPAVPVPVLLGHIFLITTGVMYSAYWIIRYYDTAHSLASLLPFLVLGSILIGFSGIFLFFISAGILLESTRVKSWPINVTGVALFIISLVVMGPVFQRPFTSEIFFAFLWALSEMNLIHVVYKSGRIAKAPFYAITTLVFISTAVNLVCYRIHLELAGFDQFINGLIPYCVNALFMIIIVIIMVSKKN
;
A
#
# COMPACT_ATOMS: atom_id res chain seq x y z
N MET A 1 -22.29 -28.08 56.30
CA MET A 1 -23.54 -27.40 55.93
C MET A 1 -23.14 -26.26 54.99
N PHE A 2 -23.39 -26.42 53.68
CA PHE A 2 -23.09 -25.52 52.52
C PHE A 2 -21.60 -25.11 52.33
N LYS A 3 -20.82 -25.58 51.33
CA LYS A 3 -20.93 -25.77 49.86
C LYS A 3 -20.51 -24.51 49.06
N ASP A 4 -19.65 -24.77 48.08
CA ASP A 4 -18.85 -23.87 47.24
C ASP A 4 -19.62 -22.75 46.53
N CYS A 5 -18.96 -21.59 46.39
CA CYS A 5 -19.17 -20.60 45.32
C CYS A 5 -17.91 -19.74 45.13
N THR A 6 -16.85 -20.33 44.59
CA THR A 6 -15.85 -19.59 43.81
C THR A 6 -16.17 -19.82 42.33
N PRO A 7 -16.43 -18.79 41.51
CA PRO A 7 -16.50 -19.00 40.07
C PRO A 7 -15.08 -19.25 39.57
N ASN A 8 -14.83 -20.50 39.18
CA ASN A 8 -13.78 -20.87 38.24
C ASN A 8 -13.90 -19.97 37.01
N VAL A 9 -12.97 -19.04 36.83
CA VAL A 9 -12.79 -18.36 35.54
C VAL A 9 -11.99 -19.32 34.67
N SER A 10 -12.72 -20.24 34.02
CA SER A 10 -12.20 -21.08 32.95
C SER A 10 -11.71 -20.20 31.79
N VAL A 11 -10.72 -20.71 31.08
CA VAL A 11 -10.04 -20.13 29.90
C VAL A 11 -10.98 -20.10 28.67
N GLU A 12 -12.26 -19.78 28.85
CA GLU A 12 -13.27 -19.77 27.78
C GLU A 12 -13.53 -18.38 27.19
N SER A 13 -13.06 -17.30 27.81
CA SER A 13 -13.20 -15.94 27.28
C SER A 13 -12.25 -15.62 26.11
N PHE A 14 -11.30 -16.51 25.79
CA PHE A 14 -10.47 -16.43 24.58
C PHE A 14 -11.10 -17.14 23.35
N SER A 15 -12.32 -17.67 23.50
CA SER A 15 -13.04 -18.36 22.41
C SER A 15 -14.10 -17.50 21.72
N LEU A 16 -14.29 -16.24 22.14
CA LEU A 16 -15.24 -15.32 21.48
C LEU A 16 -14.64 -14.62 20.24
N PHE A 17 -13.31 -14.62 20.08
CA PHE A 17 -12.65 -14.10 18.87
C PHE A 17 -12.49 -15.15 17.76
N SER A 18 -12.79 -16.43 18.01
CA SER A 18 -12.70 -17.51 17.01
C SER A 18 -14.03 -17.79 16.29
N ARG A 19 -15.10 -17.03 16.58
CA ARG A 19 -16.45 -17.22 16.04
C ARG A 19 -16.92 -16.10 15.10
N PHE A 20 -16.04 -15.61 14.22
CA PHE A 20 -16.48 -14.96 12.98
C PHE A 20 -16.28 -15.90 11.77
N PRO A 21 -17.14 -16.90 11.54
CA PRO A 21 -17.33 -17.43 10.21
C PRO A 21 -18.33 -16.54 9.46
N MET A 22 -18.04 -16.30 8.17
CA MET A 22 -19.03 -15.96 7.13
C MET A 22 -19.53 -14.50 7.04
N VAL A 23 -18.80 -13.65 6.30
CA VAL A 23 -19.24 -12.68 5.25
C VAL A 23 -17.91 -12.19 4.61
N ILE A 24 -17.37 -12.61 3.46
CA ILE A 24 -17.89 -12.92 2.13
C ILE A 24 -17.02 -14.05 1.55
N PHE A 25 -17.49 -15.29 1.64
CA PHE A 25 -17.08 -16.34 0.71
C PHE A 25 -18.02 -16.23 -0.47
N LEU A 26 -17.68 -15.39 -1.46
CA LEU A 26 -18.33 -15.43 -2.75
C LEU A 26 -17.70 -16.56 -3.56
N THR A 27 -18.55 -17.53 -3.83
CA THR A 27 -18.36 -18.71 -4.66
C THR A 27 -17.69 -18.37 -6.00
N MET A 28 -16.52 -18.93 -6.28
CA MET A 28 -16.07 -19.19 -7.65
C MET A 28 -15.30 -20.51 -7.75
N SER A 29 -15.93 -21.45 -8.47
CA SER A 29 -15.37 -22.48 -9.35
C SER A 29 -13.86 -22.75 -9.29
N THR A 30 -13.49 -23.95 -8.83
CA THR A 30 -12.39 -24.86 -9.28
C THR A 30 -11.01 -24.37 -9.76
N ASP A 31 -10.63 -23.10 -9.70
CA ASP A 31 -9.29 -22.62 -10.06
C ASP A 31 -8.68 -21.79 -8.92
N LYS A 32 -7.36 -21.92 -8.70
CA LYS A 32 -6.61 -21.20 -7.65
C LYS A 32 -6.96 -19.71 -7.67
N PRO A 33 -7.13 -19.03 -6.52
CA PRO A 33 -7.47 -17.61 -6.50
C PRO A 33 -6.44 -16.80 -7.31
N ALA A 34 -6.94 -15.90 -8.16
CA ALA A 34 -6.11 -15.10 -9.06
C ALA A 34 -5.01 -14.33 -8.28
N VAL A 35 -5.32 -13.92 -7.05
CA VAL A 35 -4.43 -13.13 -6.19
C VAL A 35 -4.53 -13.59 -4.71
N PRO A 36 -3.42 -13.72 -3.97
CA PRO A 36 -3.42 -14.04 -2.53
C PRO A 36 -4.05 -12.95 -1.66
N VAL A 37 -4.69 -13.34 -0.55
CA VAL A 37 -5.27 -12.42 0.44
C VAL A 37 -4.28 -11.34 0.94
N PRO A 38 -2.99 -11.65 1.21
CA PRO A 38 -2.04 -10.63 1.64
C PRO A 38 -1.84 -9.48 0.63
N VAL A 39 -2.10 -9.68 -0.67
CA VAL A 39 -2.06 -8.59 -1.66
C VAL A 39 -3.18 -7.59 -1.43
N LEU A 40 -4.40 -8.07 -1.19
CA LEU A 40 -5.56 -7.21 -0.94
C LEU A 40 -5.35 -6.40 0.34
N LEU A 41 -4.85 -7.05 1.39
CA LEU A 41 -4.50 -6.39 2.64
C LEU A 41 -3.37 -5.36 2.45
N GLY A 42 -2.37 -5.66 1.62
CA GLY A 42 -1.28 -4.74 1.28
C GLY A 42 -1.80 -3.44 0.65
N HIS A 43 -2.70 -3.56 -0.33
CA HIS A 43 -3.36 -2.40 -0.95
C HIS A 43 -4.20 -1.60 0.06
N ILE A 44 -4.99 -2.27 0.92
CA ILE A 44 -5.80 -1.60 1.95
C ILE A 44 -4.92 -0.81 2.92
N PHE A 45 -3.77 -1.36 3.32
CA PHE A 45 -2.84 -0.69 4.21
C PHE A 45 -2.24 0.55 3.54
N LEU A 46 -1.86 0.46 2.27
CA LEU A 46 -1.31 1.61 1.54
C LEU A 46 -2.37 2.70 1.24
N ILE A 47 -3.63 2.31 1.01
CA ILE A 47 -4.75 3.26 0.93
C ILE A 47 -4.92 3.97 2.28
N THR A 48 -4.89 3.23 3.38
CA THR A 48 -4.96 3.79 4.75
C THR A 48 -3.82 4.77 5.00
N THR A 49 -2.60 4.43 4.60
CA THR A 49 -1.44 5.34 4.65
C THR A 49 -1.70 6.63 3.87
N GLY A 50 -2.26 6.54 2.65
CA GLY A 50 -2.61 7.71 1.85
C GLY A 50 -3.67 8.60 2.53
N VAL A 51 -4.68 8.01 3.16
CA VAL A 51 -5.71 8.73 3.93
C VAL A 51 -5.11 9.45 5.13
N MET A 52 -4.21 8.80 5.88
CA MET A 52 -3.57 9.42 7.05
C MET A 52 -2.63 10.57 6.67
N TYR A 53 -1.86 10.44 5.58
CA TYR A 53 -1.08 11.57 5.05
C TYR A 53 -1.98 12.69 4.51
N SER A 54 -3.10 12.35 3.86
CA SER A 54 -4.08 13.36 3.44
C SER A 54 -4.65 14.14 4.64
N ALA A 55 -4.98 13.44 5.73
CA ALA A 55 -5.43 14.05 6.97
C ALA A 55 -4.34 14.95 7.59
N TYR A 56 -3.07 14.52 7.55
CA TYR A 56 -1.94 15.35 7.98
C TYR A 56 -1.88 16.68 7.22
N TRP A 57 -2.00 16.65 5.88
CA TRP A 57 -1.98 17.86 5.05
C TRP A 57 -3.17 18.77 5.33
N ILE A 58 -4.36 18.20 5.53
CA ILE A 58 -5.57 18.98 5.88
C ILE A 58 -5.38 19.69 7.22
N ILE A 59 -4.99 18.96 8.28
CA ILE A 59 -4.84 19.54 9.63
C ILE A 59 -3.74 20.61 9.65
N ARG A 60 -2.67 20.41 8.88
CA ARG A 60 -1.55 21.35 8.82
C ARG A 60 -1.88 22.69 8.14
N TYR A 61 -2.84 22.71 7.22
CA TYR A 61 -3.15 23.92 6.42
C TYR A 61 -4.50 24.58 6.74
N TYR A 62 -5.45 23.85 7.32
CA TYR A 62 -6.75 24.43 7.69
C TYR A 62 -6.76 24.87 9.16
N ASP A 63 -6.90 26.18 9.38
CA ASP A 63 -6.97 26.79 10.71
C ASP A 63 -8.07 26.16 11.59
N THR A 64 -9.20 25.81 11.00
CA THR A 64 -10.33 25.17 11.69
C THR A 64 -9.98 23.79 12.25
N ALA A 65 -8.94 23.14 11.72
CA ALA A 65 -8.46 21.83 12.16
C ALA A 65 -7.29 21.90 13.14
N HIS A 66 -6.76 23.10 13.47
CA HIS A 66 -5.62 23.25 14.38
C HIS A 66 -5.88 22.74 15.81
N SER A 67 -7.13 22.60 16.23
CA SER A 67 -7.48 21.90 17.48
C SER A 67 -6.99 20.44 17.52
N LEU A 68 -6.76 19.83 16.34
CA LEU A 68 -6.23 18.49 16.16
C LEU A 68 -4.71 18.46 15.93
N ALA A 69 -4.00 19.58 16.12
CA ALA A 69 -2.58 19.67 15.81
C ALA A 69 -1.72 18.68 16.61
N SER A 70 -2.17 18.29 17.81
CA SER A 70 -1.53 17.27 18.64
C SER A 70 -1.53 15.87 18.00
N LEU A 71 -2.38 15.62 17.00
CA LEU A 71 -2.46 14.33 16.29
C LEU A 71 -1.42 14.19 15.17
N LEU A 72 -0.80 15.28 14.69
CA LEU A 72 0.13 15.25 13.55
C LEU A 72 1.25 14.21 13.72
N PRO A 73 1.96 14.13 14.87
CA PRO A 73 3.03 13.14 15.04
C PRO A 73 2.50 11.70 14.96
N PHE A 74 1.31 11.45 15.50
CA PHE A 74 0.68 10.13 15.47
C PHE A 74 0.18 9.75 14.08
N LEU A 75 -0.33 10.71 13.31
CA LEU A 75 -0.71 10.49 11.92
C LEU A 75 0.50 10.10 11.08
N VAL A 76 1.62 10.81 11.22
CA VAL A 76 2.86 10.48 10.49
C VAL A 76 3.41 9.13 10.93
N LEU A 77 3.53 8.89 12.24
CA LEU A 77 4.05 7.63 12.76
C LEU A 77 3.15 6.44 12.34
N GLY A 78 1.84 6.57 12.47
CA GLY A 78 0.88 5.55 12.05
C GLY A 78 0.94 5.29 10.55
N SER A 79 1.07 6.34 9.72
CA SER A 79 1.24 6.21 8.27
C SER A 79 2.48 5.41 7.90
N ILE A 80 3.59 5.65 8.61
CA ILE A 80 4.86 4.94 8.41
C ILE A 80 4.68 3.45 8.77
N LEU A 81 4.14 3.15 9.95
CA LEU A 81 3.98 1.77 10.42
C LEU A 81 3.03 0.96 9.53
N ILE A 82 1.89 1.55 9.15
CA ILE A 82 0.91 0.91 8.26
C ILE A 82 1.48 0.77 6.85
N GLY A 83 2.20 1.78 6.36
CA GLY A 83 2.83 1.75 5.04
C GLY A 83 3.84 0.62 4.92
N PHE A 84 4.74 0.48 5.90
CA PHE A 84 5.69 -0.63 5.95
C PHE A 84 5.00 -1.98 6.04
N SER A 85 3.92 -2.08 6.82
CA SER A 85 3.13 -3.31 6.93
C SER A 85 2.51 -3.69 5.59
N GLY A 86 2.01 -2.72 4.81
CA GLY A 86 1.46 -2.95 3.47
C GLY A 86 2.52 -3.46 2.48
N ILE A 87 3.69 -2.83 2.45
CA ILE A 87 4.84 -3.27 1.66
C ILE A 87 5.28 -4.69 2.04
N PHE A 88 5.36 -4.98 3.34
CA PHE A 88 5.75 -6.30 3.83
C PHE A 88 4.79 -7.39 3.33
N LEU A 89 3.48 -7.12 3.31
CA LEU A 89 2.49 -8.04 2.77
C LEU A 89 2.67 -8.30 1.25
N PHE A 90 3.16 -7.32 0.48
CA PHE A 90 3.53 -7.56 -0.92
C PHE A 90 4.74 -8.48 -1.07
N PHE A 91 5.75 -8.35 -0.21
CA PHE A 91 6.88 -9.28 -0.21
C PHE A 91 6.47 -10.70 0.17
N ILE A 92 5.61 -10.87 1.19
CA ILE A 92 5.02 -12.17 1.53
C ILE A 92 4.26 -12.75 0.33
N SER A 93 3.41 -11.94 -0.29
CA SER A 93 2.63 -12.36 -1.46
C SER A 93 3.52 -12.83 -2.60
N ALA A 94 4.54 -12.04 -2.94
CA ALA A 94 5.51 -12.42 -3.96
C ALA A 94 6.22 -13.74 -3.60
N GLY A 95 6.64 -13.92 -2.35
CA GLY A 95 7.26 -15.16 -1.86
C GLY A 95 6.38 -16.39 -2.07
N ILE A 96 5.10 -16.33 -1.63
CA ILE A 96 4.12 -17.41 -1.79
C ILE A 96 3.91 -17.76 -3.28
N LEU A 97 3.84 -16.75 -4.16
CA LEU A 97 3.72 -17.03 -5.59
C LEU A 97 5.00 -17.63 -6.18
N LEU A 98 6.18 -17.17 -5.76
CA LEU A 98 7.46 -17.66 -6.29
C LEU A 98 7.68 -19.14 -5.95
N GLU A 99 7.41 -19.53 -4.71
CA GLU A 99 7.48 -20.93 -4.29
C GLU A 99 6.54 -21.82 -5.10
N SER A 100 5.33 -21.33 -5.39
CA SER A 100 4.32 -22.11 -6.10
C SER A 100 4.50 -22.15 -7.63
N THR A 101 5.34 -21.30 -8.21
CA THR A 101 5.38 -21.09 -9.69
C THR A 101 6.78 -21.20 -10.30
N ARG A 102 7.85 -21.29 -9.49
CA ARG A 102 9.27 -21.32 -9.94
C ARG A 102 9.67 -20.15 -10.86
N VAL A 103 8.92 -19.05 -10.84
CA VAL A 103 9.26 -17.83 -11.57
C VAL A 103 10.48 -17.18 -10.92
N LYS A 104 11.39 -16.61 -11.71
CA LYS A 104 12.54 -15.85 -11.20
C LYS A 104 12.15 -14.38 -11.01
N SER A 105 11.97 -13.92 -9.77
CA SER A 105 11.72 -12.49 -9.43
C SER A 105 12.97 -11.63 -9.30
N TRP A 106 14.14 -12.27 -9.15
CA TRP A 106 15.40 -11.57 -8.88
C TRP A 106 15.74 -10.44 -9.87
N PRO A 107 15.46 -10.54 -11.19
CA PRO A 107 15.81 -9.46 -12.12
C PRO A 107 15.03 -8.19 -11.80
N ILE A 108 13.76 -8.29 -11.41
CA ILE A 108 12.94 -7.11 -11.09
C ILE A 108 13.32 -6.51 -9.74
N ASN A 109 13.63 -7.35 -8.76
CA ASN A 109 14.11 -6.86 -7.48
C ASN A 109 15.45 -6.12 -7.64
N VAL A 110 16.38 -6.66 -8.44
CA VAL A 110 17.67 -6.00 -8.71
C VAL A 110 17.49 -4.74 -9.54
N THR A 111 16.72 -4.77 -10.62
CA THR A 111 16.42 -3.57 -11.43
C THR A 111 15.72 -2.51 -10.61
N GLY A 112 14.81 -2.91 -9.74
CA GLY A 112 14.08 -2.04 -8.83
C GLY A 112 14.95 -1.38 -7.77
N VAL A 113 15.80 -2.16 -7.10
CA VAL A 113 16.77 -1.65 -6.14
C VAL A 113 17.76 -0.72 -6.85
N ALA A 114 18.22 -1.08 -8.04
CA ALA A 114 19.08 -0.21 -8.85
C ALA A 114 18.38 1.10 -9.23
N LEU A 115 17.13 1.04 -9.71
CA LEU A 115 16.33 2.23 -10.02
C LEU A 115 16.03 3.08 -8.79
N PHE A 116 15.81 2.45 -7.63
CA PHE A 116 15.64 3.14 -6.36
C PHE A 116 16.93 3.85 -5.93
N ILE A 117 18.08 3.18 -6.00
CA ILE A 117 19.38 3.78 -5.71
C ILE A 117 19.69 4.91 -6.69
N ILE A 118 19.45 4.70 -8.00
CA ILE A 118 19.60 5.75 -9.02
C ILE A 118 18.68 6.92 -8.67
N SER A 119 17.44 6.66 -8.30
CA SER A 119 16.49 7.71 -7.92
C SER A 119 16.96 8.45 -6.66
N LEU A 120 17.51 7.78 -5.65
CA LEU A 120 18.12 8.41 -4.47
C LEU A 120 19.32 9.29 -4.84
N VAL A 121 20.20 8.78 -5.69
CA VAL A 121 21.41 9.48 -6.14
C VAL A 121 21.06 10.66 -7.04
N VAL A 122 20.02 10.56 -7.86
CA VAL A 122 19.52 11.63 -8.73
C VAL A 122 18.67 12.64 -7.95
N MET A 123 17.96 12.20 -6.91
CA MET A 123 17.13 13.05 -6.05
C MET A 123 17.92 14.22 -5.45
N GLY A 124 19.10 13.94 -4.86
CA GLY A 124 19.92 14.98 -4.23
C GLY A 124 20.33 16.11 -5.19
N PRO A 125 21.01 15.82 -6.31
CA PRO A 125 21.44 16.83 -7.28
C PRO A 125 20.28 17.51 -8.02
N VAL A 126 19.23 16.77 -8.38
CA VAL A 126 18.13 17.30 -9.20
C VAL A 126 17.15 18.12 -8.35
N PHE A 127 16.84 17.68 -7.13
CA PHE A 127 15.82 18.32 -6.28
C PHE A 127 16.42 19.18 -5.15
N GLN A 128 17.75 19.16 -4.95
CA GLN A 128 18.50 19.98 -3.98
C GLN A 128 17.97 19.94 -2.53
N ARG A 129 17.23 18.90 -2.16
CA ARG A 129 16.44 18.83 -0.91
C ARG A 129 16.45 17.41 -0.32
N PRO A 130 16.17 17.27 1.00
CA PRO A 130 16.20 15.98 1.68
C PRO A 130 15.08 15.05 1.20
N PHE A 131 15.44 13.79 1.04
CA PHE A 131 14.54 12.71 0.68
C PHE A 131 13.51 12.49 1.80
N THR A 132 12.22 12.64 1.49
CA THR A 132 11.14 12.47 2.48
C THR A 132 10.64 11.03 2.54
N SER A 133 10.04 10.65 3.67
CA SER A 133 9.40 9.34 3.84
C SER A 133 8.30 9.10 2.81
N GLU A 134 7.64 10.16 2.35
CA GLU A 134 6.54 10.12 1.38
C GLU A 134 7.02 9.57 0.04
N ILE A 135 8.12 10.10 -0.48
CA ILE A 135 8.70 9.62 -1.73
C ILE A 135 9.28 8.22 -1.56
N PHE A 136 9.91 7.95 -0.42
CA PHE A 136 10.41 6.61 -0.11
C PHE A 136 9.31 5.56 -0.25
N PHE A 137 8.14 5.80 0.36
CA PHE A 137 7.00 4.89 0.26
C PHE A 137 6.46 4.78 -1.15
N ALA A 138 6.40 5.87 -1.92
CA ALA A 138 5.95 5.83 -3.31
C ALA A 138 6.83 4.92 -4.18
N PHE A 139 8.17 5.03 -4.06
CA PHE A 139 9.09 4.18 -4.79
C PHE A 139 9.07 2.72 -4.31
N LEU A 140 9.07 2.52 -2.99
CA LEU A 140 9.05 1.19 -2.41
C LEU A 140 7.78 0.44 -2.81
N TRP A 141 6.63 1.14 -2.80
CA TRP A 141 5.39 0.61 -3.32
C TRP A 141 5.48 0.27 -4.81
N ALA A 142 5.89 1.22 -5.66
CA ALA A 142 5.94 1.02 -7.10
C ALA A 142 6.81 -0.20 -7.46
N LEU A 143 7.94 -0.37 -6.76
CA LEU A 143 8.79 -1.55 -6.91
C LEU A 143 8.06 -2.84 -6.48
N SER A 144 7.51 -2.87 -5.26
CA SER A 144 6.80 -4.04 -4.75
C SER A 144 5.64 -4.44 -5.66
N GLU A 145 4.89 -3.47 -6.18
CA GLU A 145 3.77 -3.67 -7.10
C GLU A 145 4.24 -4.23 -8.45
N MET A 146 5.31 -3.65 -9.02
CA MET A 146 5.90 -4.13 -10.28
C MET A 146 6.44 -5.56 -10.17
N ASN A 147 7.04 -5.91 -9.03
CA ASN A 147 7.48 -7.27 -8.76
C ASN A 147 6.28 -8.22 -8.63
N LEU A 148 5.27 -7.85 -7.85
CA LEU A 148 4.07 -8.65 -7.66
C LEU A 148 3.36 -8.90 -9.00
N ILE A 149 3.08 -7.85 -9.77
CA ILE A 149 2.34 -7.98 -11.03
C ILE A 149 3.11 -8.81 -12.06
N HIS A 150 4.44 -8.73 -12.08
CA HIS A 150 5.25 -9.58 -12.93
C HIS A 150 5.15 -11.05 -12.54
N VAL A 151 5.23 -11.37 -11.25
CA VAL A 151 5.09 -12.74 -10.77
C VAL A 151 3.69 -13.29 -11.06
N VAL A 152 2.64 -12.47 -10.84
CA VAL A 152 1.25 -12.84 -11.16
C VAL A 152 1.08 -13.05 -12.68
N TYR A 153 1.69 -12.24 -13.52
CA TYR A 153 1.67 -12.41 -14.98
C TYR A 153 2.43 -13.66 -15.45
N LYS A 154 3.66 -13.85 -14.98
CA LYS A 154 4.50 -14.99 -15.36
C LYS A 154 3.97 -16.33 -14.84
N SER A 155 3.20 -16.31 -13.77
CA SER A 155 2.48 -17.49 -13.27
C SER A 155 1.18 -17.78 -14.03
N GLY A 156 0.83 -16.99 -15.04
CA GLY A 156 -0.37 -17.19 -15.88
C GLY A 156 -1.68 -16.81 -15.20
N ARG A 157 -1.63 -16.10 -14.06
CA ARG A 157 -2.82 -15.74 -13.28
C ARG A 157 -3.54 -14.49 -13.80
N ILE A 158 -2.87 -13.65 -14.59
CA ILE A 158 -3.47 -12.50 -15.27
C ILE A 158 -3.15 -12.51 -16.76
N ALA A 159 -4.06 -11.95 -17.56
CA ALA A 159 -3.85 -11.78 -18.99
C ALA A 159 -2.86 -10.63 -19.29
N LYS A 160 -2.39 -10.59 -20.54
CA LYS A 160 -1.44 -9.57 -21.02
C LYS A 160 -1.97 -8.14 -20.89
N ALA A 161 -3.25 -7.90 -21.18
CA ALA A 161 -3.84 -6.57 -21.11
C ALA A 161 -3.89 -5.98 -19.67
N PRO A 162 -4.43 -6.69 -18.65
CA PRO A 162 -4.35 -6.27 -17.25
C PRO A 162 -2.93 -6.00 -16.74
N PHE A 163 -1.96 -6.82 -17.16
CA PHE A 163 -0.56 -6.62 -16.81
C PHE A 163 -0.05 -5.25 -17.27
N TYR A 164 -0.22 -4.91 -18.56
CA TYR A 164 0.21 -3.61 -19.05
C TYR A 164 -0.59 -2.45 -18.45
N ALA A 165 -1.90 -2.62 -18.24
CA ALA A 165 -2.72 -1.58 -17.61
C ALA A 165 -2.21 -1.23 -16.20
N ILE A 166 -1.96 -2.25 -15.36
CA ILE A 166 -1.44 -2.04 -14.00
C ILE A 166 -0.03 -1.45 -14.04
N THR A 167 0.86 -1.97 -14.89
CA THR A 167 2.21 -1.41 -15.07
C THR A 167 2.16 0.07 -15.45
N THR A 168 1.32 0.45 -16.42
CA THR A 168 1.15 1.84 -16.83
C THR A 168 0.62 2.72 -15.70
N LEU A 169 -0.34 2.24 -14.92
CA LEU A 169 -0.85 2.98 -13.75
C LEU A 169 0.25 3.23 -12.71
N VAL A 170 1.08 2.22 -12.41
CA VAL A 170 2.20 2.37 -11.46
C VAL A 170 3.21 3.43 -11.96
N PHE A 171 3.55 3.41 -13.25
CA PHE A 171 4.43 4.43 -13.84
C PHE A 171 3.83 5.84 -13.78
N ILE A 172 2.56 5.99 -14.13
CA ILE A 172 1.86 7.29 -14.08
C ILE A 172 1.82 7.81 -12.65
N SER A 173 1.45 6.98 -11.68
CA SER A 173 1.41 7.38 -10.28
C SER A 173 2.80 7.78 -9.78
N THR A 174 3.84 7.02 -10.10
CA THR A 174 5.23 7.36 -9.73
C THR A 174 5.65 8.71 -10.33
N ALA A 175 5.31 8.97 -11.59
CA ALA A 175 5.60 10.24 -12.24
C ALA A 175 4.85 11.41 -11.60
N VAL A 176 3.55 11.24 -11.28
CA VAL A 176 2.77 12.25 -10.56
C VAL A 176 3.38 12.56 -9.20
N ASN A 177 3.77 11.54 -8.41
CA ASN A 177 4.45 11.76 -7.13
C ASN A 177 5.72 12.60 -7.29
N LEU A 178 6.56 12.31 -8.30
CA LEU A 178 7.80 13.05 -8.55
C LEU A 178 7.56 14.50 -9.01
N VAL A 179 6.61 14.71 -9.92
CA VAL A 179 6.27 16.04 -10.44
C VAL A 179 5.65 16.90 -9.34
N CYS A 180 4.67 16.37 -8.62
CA CYS A 180 4.06 17.06 -7.49
C CYS A 180 5.09 17.35 -6.40
N TYR A 181 5.99 16.41 -6.09
CA TYR A 181 7.07 16.66 -5.13
C TYR A 181 7.98 17.80 -5.55
N ARG A 182 8.37 17.88 -6.85
CA ARG A 182 9.18 18.99 -7.34
C ARG A 182 8.45 20.33 -7.17
N ILE A 183 7.22 20.40 -7.68
CA ILE A 183 6.42 21.63 -7.70
C ILE A 183 6.08 22.07 -6.27
N HIS A 184 5.73 21.13 -5.40
CA HIS A 184 5.39 21.38 -4.01
C HIS A 184 6.47 22.15 -3.24
N LEU A 185 7.75 21.94 -3.59
CA LEU A 185 8.88 22.61 -2.95
C LEU A 185 9.02 24.09 -3.36
N GLU A 186 8.41 24.50 -4.46
CA GLU A 186 8.49 25.85 -5.03
C GLU A 186 7.25 26.69 -4.70
N LEU A 187 6.21 26.07 -4.12
CA LEU A 187 4.93 26.69 -3.82
C LEU A 187 4.79 27.09 -2.35
N ALA A 188 3.87 28.03 -2.09
CA ALA A 188 3.50 28.47 -0.75
C ALA A 188 1.97 28.47 -0.58
N GLY A 189 1.51 28.41 0.67
CA GLY A 189 0.10 28.53 1.01
C GLY A 189 -0.76 27.42 0.38
N PHE A 190 -1.88 27.80 -0.23
CA PHE A 190 -2.89 26.85 -0.71
C PHE A 190 -2.39 25.94 -1.86
N ASP A 191 -1.56 26.46 -2.77
CA ASP A 191 -1.04 25.67 -3.89
C ASP A 191 -0.09 24.57 -3.41
N GLN A 192 0.64 24.84 -2.32
CA GLN A 192 1.50 23.87 -1.66
C GLN A 192 0.66 22.74 -1.04
N PHE A 193 -0.47 23.08 -0.41
CA PHE A 193 -1.42 22.10 0.12
C PHE A 193 -1.99 21.19 -0.97
N ILE A 194 -2.49 21.76 -2.07
CA ILE A 194 -3.05 20.99 -3.19
C ILE A 194 -2.01 20.03 -3.77
N ASN A 195 -0.79 20.51 -4.02
CA ASN A 195 0.29 19.65 -4.55
C ASN A 195 0.77 18.59 -3.55
N GLY A 196 0.68 18.88 -2.24
CA GLY A 196 0.92 17.88 -1.20
C GLY A 196 -0.15 16.79 -1.19
N LEU A 197 -1.41 17.12 -1.44
CA LEU A 197 -2.55 16.19 -1.37
C LEU A 197 -2.70 15.30 -2.61
N ILE A 198 -2.46 15.85 -3.81
CA ILE A 198 -2.65 15.16 -5.10
C ILE A 198 -2.00 13.75 -5.14
N PRO A 199 -0.73 13.57 -4.76
CA PRO A 199 -0.06 12.27 -4.85
C PRO A 199 -0.76 11.18 -4.02
N TYR A 200 -1.28 11.53 -2.84
CA TYR A 200 -1.99 10.59 -1.98
C TYR A 200 -3.33 10.17 -2.56
N CYS A 201 -4.11 11.12 -3.08
CA CYS A 201 -5.38 10.84 -3.74
C CYS A 201 -5.20 9.99 -5.00
N VAL A 202 -4.19 10.31 -5.83
CA VAL A 202 -3.87 9.55 -7.05
C VAL A 202 -3.42 8.14 -6.70
N ASN A 203 -2.55 7.97 -5.71
CA ASN A 203 -2.11 6.64 -5.27
C ASN A 203 -3.29 5.82 -4.73
N ALA A 204 -4.11 6.38 -3.84
CA ALA A 204 -5.27 5.67 -3.30
C ALA A 204 -6.25 5.24 -4.40
N LEU A 205 -6.53 6.13 -5.36
CA LEU A 205 -7.38 5.83 -6.51
C LEU A 205 -6.79 4.68 -7.36
N PHE A 206 -5.49 4.72 -7.63
CA PHE A 206 -4.84 3.69 -8.45
C PHE A 206 -4.80 2.34 -7.74
N MET A 207 -4.58 2.31 -6.43
CA MET A 207 -4.68 1.07 -5.64
C MET A 207 -6.08 0.45 -5.76
N ILE A 208 -7.12 1.27 -5.67
CA ILE A 208 -8.52 0.81 -5.84
C ILE A 208 -8.70 0.22 -7.24
N ILE A 209 -8.24 0.92 -8.29
CA ILE A 209 -8.33 0.44 -9.68
C ILE A 209 -7.56 -0.88 -9.86
N ILE A 210 -6.35 -0.98 -9.33
CA ILE A 210 -5.52 -2.20 -9.40
C ILE A 210 -6.22 -3.37 -8.73
N VAL A 211 -6.77 -3.17 -7.52
CA VAL A 211 -7.55 -4.20 -6.80
C VAL A 211 -8.76 -4.63 -7.64
N ILE A 212 -9.50 -3.68 -8.23
CA ILE A 212 -10.63 -3.99 -9.11
C ILE A 212 -10.17 -4.82 -10.31
N ILE A 213 -9.09 -4.43 -10.99
CA ILE A 213 -8.54 -5.18 -12.14
C ILE A 213 -8.11 -6.59 -11.73
N MET A 214 -7.49 -6.74 -10.56
CA MET A 214 -7.02 -8.02 -10.03
C MET A 214 -8.15 -8.97 -9.63
N VAL A 215 -9.27 -8.44 -9.14
CA VAL A 215 -10.43 -9.23 -8.69
C VAL A 215 -11.44 -9.46 -9.84
N SER A 216 -11.44 -8.60 -10.85
CA SER A 216 -12.33 -8.72 -12.01
C SER A 216 -12.04 -10.02 -12.78
N LYS A 217 -13.07 -10.84 -12.96
CA LYS A 217 -12.96 -12.16 -13.59
C LYS A 217 -12.42 -12.06 -15.02
N LYS A 218 -11.60 -13.03 -15.41
CA LYS A 218 -11.18 -13.28 -16.79
C LYS A 218 -12.44 -13.53 -17.64
N ASN A 219 -12.82 -12.58 -18.48
CA ASN A 219 -13.74 -12.82 -19.58
C ASN A 219 -13.02 -13.60 -20.69
#